data_AF-A0A956Z8H9-F1
#
_entry.id   AF-A0A956Z8H9-F1
#
_cell.length_a   1.000
_cell.length_b   1.000
_cell.length_c   1.000
_cell.angle_alpha   90.00
_cell.angle_beta   90.00
_cell.angle_gamma   90.00
#
_symmetry.space_group_name_H-M   'P 1'
#
loop_
_entity.id
_entity.type
_entity.pdbx_description
1 polymer ?
#
loop_
_entity_poly.entity_id
_entity_poly.type
_entity_poly.pdbx_seq_one_letter_code
_entity_poly.pdbx_strand_id
1 'polypeptide(L)'
;MRQLVAGFSTHFDRFDVLGWVLVLIVFLVSAGITHGHLLHAFLGSLGIVVLMLMVSYSIGLILGILENHEKLGELSGYITNGPELLCVLVGLANAQWKFGVSVPLGSNFANPVLFLISALLAASFWGLFNPFKLKPWLLLLGTMGLAGWFYLNPPVWLWVIVATGSTVVFYLLKPHDTAPIPEGETPVSVMMLLPAILILVASGYALDPMVSFAATASNLSKGLIGFFILSFLTSWPEFRTMLSLFRINRPEAAWLNCIISNITNLWLAAGGAIVGLLFLR
;
A
#
# COMPACT_ATOMS: atom_id res chain seq x y z
N MET A 1 11.49 -16.54 -16.51
CA MET A 1 10.55 -15.75 -17.35
C MET A 1 9.10 -15.89 -16.91
N ARG A 2 8.50 -17.08 -16.80
CA ARG A 2 7.15 -17.27 -16.17
C ARG A 2 6.97 -16.73 -14.73
N GLN A 3 8.04 -16.47 -13.98
CA GLN A 3 7.99 -16.20 -12.53
C GLN A 3 7.72 -14.74 -12.13
N LEU A 4 8.08 -13.75 -12.95
CA LEU A 4 7.73 -12.34 -12.68
C LEU A 4 6.22 -12.13 -12.83
N VAL A 5 5.65 -12.68 -13.91
CA VAL A 5 4.21 -12.71 -14.18
C VAL A 5 3.47 -13.68 -13.26
N ALA A 6 4.08 -14.76 -12.76
CA ALA A 6 3.44 -15.61 -11.74
C ALA A 6 3.16 -14.85 -10.43
N GLY A 7 3.94 -13.81 -10.10
CA GLY A 7 3.68 -12.93 -8.95
C GLY A 7 2.46 -12.01 -9.13
N PHE A 8 2.14 -11.66 -10.39
CA PHE A 8 0.95 -10.92 -10.79
C PHE A 8 -0.13 -11.80 -11.41
N SER A 9 0.02 -13.13 -11.33
CA SER A 9 -0.97 -14.03 -11.89
C SER A 9 -2.31 -13.76 -11.22
N THR A 10 -3.38 -13.84 -12.00
CA THR A 10 -4.78 -13.83 -11.57
C THR A 10 -5.13 -14.99 -10.62
N HIS A 11 -4.13 -15.72 -10.12
CA HIS A 11 -4.26 -16.78 -9.15
C HIS A 11 -3.98 -16.24 -7.75
N PHE A 12 -4.94 -16.46 -6.87
CA PHE A 12 -4.77 -16.22 -5.45
C PHE A 12 -3.68 -17.15 -4.90
N ASP A 13 -2.64 -16.56 -4.31
CA ASP A 13 -1.61 -17.30 -3.59
C ASP A 13 -2.07 -17.49 -2.14
N ARG A 14 -1.47 -18.46 -1.45
CA ARG A 14 -1.71 -18.79 -0.05
C ARG A 14 -1.56 -17.58 0.87
N PHE A 15 -0.70 -16.63 0.50
CA PHE A 15 -0.51 -15.40 1.26
C PHE A 15 -1.74 -14.49 1.21
N ASP A 16 -2.49 -14.42 0.10
CA ASP A 16 -3.68 -13.57 0.05
C ASP A 16 -4.76 -14.13 0.97
N VAL A 17 -4.94 -15.46 0.93
CA VAL A 17 -5.86 -16.17 1.82
C VAL A 17 -5.51 -15.90 3.29
N LEU A 18 -4.21 -15.92 3.62
CA LEU A 18 -3.75 -15.57 4.97
C LEU A 18 -4.13 -14.12 5.34
N GLY A 19 -3.89 -13.17 4.44
CA GLY A 19 -4.29 -11.77 4.64
C GLY A 19 -5.80 -11.62 4.87
N TRP A 20 -6.62 -12.29 4.08
CA TRP A 20 -8.08 -12.24 4.22
C TRP A 20 -8.56 -12.85 5.53
N VAL A 21 -8.01 -14.01 5.89
CA VAL A 21 -8.32 -14.68 7.15
C VAL A 21 -7.92 -13.79 8.33
N LEU A 22 -6.77 -13.13 8.27
CA LEU A 22 -6.33 -12.20 9.32
C LEU A 22 -7.31 -11.04 9.49
N VAL A 23 -7.79 -10.43 8.39
CA VAL A 23 -8.80 -9.36 8.44
C VAL A 23 -10.07 -9.84 9.15
N LEU A 24 -10.60 -11.00 8.74
CA LEU A 24 -11.78 -11.59 9.36
C LEU A 24 -11.56 -11.81 10.87
N ILE A 25 -10.42 -12.40 11.25
CA ILE A 25 -10.08 -12.67 12.65
C ILE A 25 -10.00 -11.37 13.46
N VAL A 26 -9.34 -10.33 12.97
CA VAL A 26 -9.21 -9.06 13.70
C VAL A 26 -10.56 -8.45 14.04
N PHE A 27 -11.47 -8.37 13.05
CA PHE A 27 -12.82 -7.82 13.27
C PHE A 27 -13.67 -8.70 14.18
N LEU A 28 -13.61 -10.03 14.02
CA LEU A 28 -14.37 -10.97 14.85
C LEU A 28 -13.89 -11.00 16.29
N VAL A 29 -12.57 -11.03 16.51
CA VAL A 29 -11.97 -11.00 17.84
C VAL A 29 -12.29 -9.68 18.53
N SER A 30 -12.18 -8.55 17.82
CA SER A 30 -12.56 -7.25 18.39
C SER A 30 -14.03 -7.22 18.78
N ALA A 31 -14.94 -7.68 17.91
CA ALA A 31 -16.36 -7.77 18.23
C ALA A 31 -16.61 -8.69 19.44
N GLY A 32 -15.92 -9.83 19.53
CA GLY A 32 -16.05 -10.74 20.67
C GLY A 32 -15.60 -10.13 22.01
N ILE A 33 -14.47 -9.42 22.01
CA ILE A 33 -13.89 -8.81 23.23
C ILE A 33 -14.68 -7.57 23.67
N THR A 34 -15.13 -6.76 22.71
CA THR A 34 -15.79 -5.48 22.98
C THR A 34 -17.32 -5.57 23.04
N HIS A 35 -17.87 -6.80 23.03
CA HIS A 35 -19.31 -7.06 22.96
C HIS A 35 -20.01 -6.41 21.74
N GLY A 36 -19.31 -6.36 20.61
CA GLY A 36 -19.87 -5.96 19.31
C GLY A 36 -20.75 -7.03 18.66
N HIS A 37 -21.30 -6.71 17.49
CA HIS A 37 -22.18 -7.61 16.73
C HIS A 37 -21.37 -8.52 15.80
N LEU A 38 -21.06 -9.75 16.25
CA LEU A 38 -20.24 -10.73 15.52
C LEU A 38 -20.67 -10.95 14.06
N LEU A 39 -21.97 -11.14 13.80
CA LEU A 39 -22.47 -11.37 12.44
C LEU A 39 -22.22 -10.15 11.52
N HIS A 40 -22.47 -8.94 12.03
CA HIS A 40 -22.26 -7.72 11.25
C HIS A 40 -20.75 -7.46 11.04
N ALA A 41 -19.92 -7.75 12.05
CA ALA A 41 -18.47 -7.67 11.94
C ALA A 41 -17.93 -8.67 10.91
N PHE A 42 -18.47 -9.88 10.85
CA PHE A 42 -18.17 -10.87 9.82
C PHE A 42 -18.54 -10.37 8.42
N LEU A 43 -19.78 -9.92 8.23
CA LEU A 43 -20.25 -9.44 6.92
C LEU A 43 -19.46 -8.22 6.45
N GLY A 44 -19.16 -7.28 7.36
CA GLY A 44 -18.36 -6.10 7.04
C GLY A 44 -16.92 -6.45 6.66
N SER A 45 -16.26 -7.29 7.45
CA SER A 45 -14.89 -7.73 7.14
C SER A 45 -14.80 -8.57 5.87
N LEU A 46 -15.79 -9.43 5.60
CA LEU A 46 -15.90 -10.15 4.33
C LEU A 46 -16.07 -9.18 3.14
N GLY A 47 -16.89 -8.15 3.31
CA GLY A 47 -17.05 -7.09 2.31
C GLY A 47 -15.73 -6.36 2.03
N ILE A 48 -14.96 -6.01 3.07
CA ILE A 48 -13.62 -5.40 2.92
C ILE A 48 -12.70 -6.33 2.10
N VAL A 49 -12.67 -7.62 2.44
CA VAL A 49 -11.86 -8.62 1.71
C VAL A 49 -12.23 -8.65 0.23
N VAL A 50 -13.53 -8.74 -0.10
CA VAL A 50 -14.00 -8.78 -1.49
C VAL A 50 -13.63 -7.49 -2.24
N LEU A 51 -13.77 -6.33 -1.61
CA LEU A 51 -13.39 -5.06 -2.24
C LEU A 51 -11.88 -4.97 -2.48
N MET A 52 -11.05 -5.40 -1.51
CA MET A 52 -9.59 -5.42 -1.67
C MET A 52 -9.13 -6.42 -2.73
N LEU A 53 -9.88 -7.50 -2.93
CA LEU A 53 -9.66 -8.43 -4.04
C LEU A 53 -9.85 -7.75 -5.40
N MET A 54 -10.94 -7.01 -5.55
CA MET A 54 -11.22 -6.27 -6.78
C MET A 54 -10.18 -5.17 -7.03
N VAL A 55 -9.75 -4.48 -5.98
CA VAL A 55 -8.68 -3.47 -6.02
C VAL A 55 -7.36 -4.11 -6.48
N SER A 56 -6.94 -5.21 -5.83
CA SER A 56 -5.70 -5.91 -6.16
C SER A 56 -5.69 -6.43 -7.60
N TYR A 57 -6.81 -7.00 -8.06
CA TYR A 57 -6.99 -7.46 -9.42
C TYR A 57 -6.84 -6.32 -10.44
N SER A 58 -7.46 -5.17 -10.16
CA SER A 58 -7.42 -4.00 -11.04
C SER A 58 -6.01 -3.42 -11.18
N ILE A 59 -5.26 -3.34 -10.09
CA ILE A 59 -3.85 -2.90 -10.11
C ILE A 59 -3.00 -3.88 -10.89
N GLY A 60 -3.21 -5.19 -10.72
CA GLY A 60 -2.51 -6.22 -11.49
C GLY A 60 -2.71 -6.04 -13.00
N LEU A 61 -3.94 -5.75 -13.43
CA LEU A 61 -4.24 -5.44 -14.83
C LEU A 61 -3.54 -4.16 -15.30
N ILE A 62 -3.56 -3.09 -14.50
CA ILE A 62 -2.89 -1.81 -14.83
C ILE A 62 -1.38 -2.00 -14.95
N LEU A 63 -0.77 -2.74 -14.02
CA LEU A 63 0.66 -3.04 -14.04
C LEU A 63 1.04 -3.88 -15.27
N GLY A 64 0.28 -4.93 -15.59
CA GLY A 64 0.54 -5.77 -16.77
C GLY A 64 0.44 -5.01 -18.11
N ILE A 65 -0.27 -3.87 -18.16
CA ILE A 65 -0.28 -2.98 -19.32
C ILE A 65 0.98 -2.10 -19.37
N LEU A 66 1.54 -1.76 -18.21
CA LEU A 66 2.65 -0.81 -18.05
C LEU A 66 4.03 -1.50 -17.93
N GLU A 67 4.09 -2.83 -17.97
CA GLU A 67 5.32 -3.65 -17.82
C GLU A 67 6.41 -3.40 -18.88
N ASN A 68 6.10 -2.73 -20.00
CA ASN A 68 7.07 -2.46 -21.07
C ASN A 68 7.97 -1.21 -20.86
N HIS A 69 8.02 -0.64 -19.65
CA HIS A 69 8.76 0.62 -19.40
C HIS A 69 10.12 0.46 -18.72
N GLU A 70 11.07 1.33 -19.11
CA GLU A 70 12.49 1.28 -18.72
C GLU A 70 12.79 1.36 -17.20
N LYS A 71 11.79 1.70 -16.38
CA LYS A 71 11.95 2.01 -14.94
C LYS A 71 10.98 1.21 -14.08
N LEU A 72 10.91 -0.10 -14.29
CA LEU A 72 9.90 -0.98 -13.68
C LEU A 72 9.85 -0.89 -12.16
N GLY A 73 10.99 -0.81 -11.45
CA GLY A 73 11.01 -0.69 -9.99
C GLY A 73 10.40 0.62 -9.46
N GLU A 74 10.70 1.75 -10.10
CA GLU A 74 10.17 3.07 -9.74
C GLU A 74 8.71 3.23 -10.18
N LEU A 75 8.40 2.82 -11.41
CA LEU A 75 7.05 2.88 -11.96
C LEU A 75 6.07 1.98 -11.18
N SER A 76 6.52 0.78 -10.83
CA SER A 76 5.75 -0.11 -9.96
C SER A 76 5.44 0.55 -8.63
N GLY A 77 6.43 1.17 -7.96
CA GLY A 77 6.23 1.84 -6.67
C GLY A 77 5.23 3.00 -6.71
N TYR A 78 5.03 3.64 -7.86
CA TYR A 78 3.96 4.64 -8.01
C TYR A 78 2.59 4.01 -8.24
N ILE A 79 2.51 3.02 -9.13
CA ILE A 79 1.24 2.42 -9.54
C ILE A 79 0.64 1.59 -8.39
N THR A 80 1.48 0.91 -7.63
CA THR A 80 1.04 0.06 -6.52
C THR A 80 0.42 0.85 -5.37
N ASN A 81 0.69 2.16 -5.26
CA ASN A 81 0.03 3.08 -4.32
C ASN A 81 -1.33 3.60 -4.80
N GLY A 82 -1.85 3.07 -5.92
CA GLY A 82 -3.19 3.37 -6.41
C GLY A 82 -4.30 3.21 -5.35
N PRO A 83 -4.30 2.14 -4.52
CA PRO A 83 -5.29 1.97 -3.45
C PRO A 83 -5.21 3.01 -2.36
N GLU A 84 -4.01 3.42 -1.97
CA GLU A 84 -3.77 4.49 -1.00
C GLU A 84 -4.30 5.83 -1.51
N LEU A 85 -3.99 6.16 -2.77
CA LEU A 85 -4.53 7.35 -3.43
C LEU A 85 -6.06 7.33 -3.41
N LEU A 86 -6.65 6.18 -3.71
CA LEU A 86 -8.09 6.01 -3.72
C LEU A 86 -8.70 6.19 -2.31
N CYS A 87 -8.05 5.67 -1.27
CA CYS A 87 -8.47 5.90 0.12
C CYS A 87 -8.40 7.39 0.49
N VAL A 88 -7.36 8.11 0.04
CA VAL A 88 -7.26 9.57 0.22
C VAL A 88 -8.41 10.27 -0.49
N LEU A 89 -8.68 9.97 -1.76
CA LEU A 89 -9.74 10.60 -2.54
C LEU A 89 -11.13 10.36 -1.93
N VAL A 90 -11.43 9.13 -1.50
CA VAL A 90 -12.68 8.78 -0.84
C VAL A 90 -12.80 9.47 0.51
N GLY A 91 -11.73 9.50 1.30
CA GLY A 91 -11.68 10.24 2.56
C GLY A 91 -11.94 11.73 2.37
N LEU A 92 -11.38 12.34 1.32
CA LEU A 92 -11.64 13.74 0.96
C LEU A 92 -13.10 13.96 0.52
N ALA A 93 -13.65 13.08 -0.32
CA ALA A 93 -15.03 13.16 -0.79
C ALA A 93 -16.06 13.10 0.34
N ASN A 94 -15.75 12.36 1.41
CA ASN A 94 -16.60 12.22 2.60
C ASN A 94 -16.25 13.22 3.73
N ALA A 95 -15.43 14.25 3.46
CA ALA A 95 -14.95 15.22 4.45
C ALA A 95 -14.20 14.60 5.65
N GLN A 96 -13.70 13.36 5.51
CA GLN A 96 -12.92 12.63 6.51
C GLN A 96 -11.45 12.57 6.11
N TRP A 97 -10.84 13.73 5.83
CA TRP A 97 -9.48 13.80 5.30
C TRP A 97 -8.43 13.15 6.22
N LYS A 98 -8.59 13.27 7.55
CA LYS A 98 -7.70 12.60 8.54
C LYS A 98 -7.74 11.07 8.43
N PHE A 99 -8.90 10.51 8.13
CA PHE A 99 -9.03 9.08 7.84
C PHE A 99 -8.40 8.74 6.50
N GLY A 100 -8.67 9.52 5.45
CA GLY A 100 -8.08 9.32 4.13
C GLY A 100 -6.55 9.29 4.16
N VAL A 101 -5.91 10.23 4.87
CA VAL A 101 -4.44 10.26 4.99
C VAL A 101 -3.89 9.20 5.96
N SER A 102 -4.71 8.63 6.84
CA SER A 102 -4.25 7.60 7.79
C SER A 102 -3.81 6.30 7.11
N VAL A 103 -4.37 6.01 5.93
CA VAL A 103 -4.02 4.82 5.14
C VAL A 103 -2.60 4.93 4.58
N PRO A 104 -2.23 5.93 3.75
CA PRO A 104 -0.85 6.06 3.28
C PRO A 104 0.16 6.24 4.42
N LEU A 105 -0.19 6.96 5.50
CA LEU A 105 0.66 7.06 6.68
C LEU A 105 0.89 5.71 7.36
N GLY A 106 -0.13 4.84 7.41
CA GLY A 106 0.01 3.46 7.85
C GLY A 106 0.85 2.62 6.89
N SER A 107 0.68 2.81 5.58
CA SER A 107 1.45 2.09 4.54
C SER A 107 2.94 2.37 4.66
N ASN A 108 3.34 3.57 5.11
CA ASN A 108 4.74 3.87 5.45
C ASN A 108 5.35 2.94 6.52
N PHE A 109 4.55 2.32 7.38
CA PHE A 109 4.97 1.28 8.34
C PHE A 109 4.77 -0.13 7.78
N ALA A 110 3.64 -0.37 7.11
CA ALA A 110 3.32 -1.67 6.54
C ALA A 110 4.35 -2.10 5.49
N ASN A 111 4.77 -1.19 4.62
CA ASN A 111 5.73 -1.46 3.54
C ASN A 111 7.08 -1.99 4.04
N PRO A 112 7.78 -1.35 4.99
CA PRO A 112 9.00 -1.92 5.59
C PRO A 112 8.80 -3.31 6.23
N VAL A 113 7.66 -3.54 6.90
CA VAL A 113 7.35 -4.84 7.51
C VAL A 113 7.16 -5.90 6.42
N LEU A 114 6.37 -5.60 5.40
CA LEU A 114 6.11 -6.48 4.27
C LEU A 114 7.36 -6.71 3.42
N PHE A 115 8.20 -5.69 3.26
CA PHE A 115 9.51 -5.79 2.62
C PHE A 115 10.38 -6.83 3.34
N LEU A 116 10.50 -6.74 4.66
CA LEU A 116 11.21 -7.72 5.47
C LEU A 116 10.61 -9.11 5.26
N ILE A 117 9.29 -9.28 5.44
CA ILE A 117 8.60 -10.56 5.25
C ILE A 117 8.86 -11.13 3.85
N SER A 118 8.84 -10.30 2.81
CA SER A 118 9.07 -10.75 1.43
C SER A 118 10.49 -11.30 1.24
N ALA A 119 11.49 -10.67 1.86
CA ALA A 119 12.87 -11.16 1.86
C ALA A 119 13.03 -12.47 2.65
N LEU A 120 12.33 -12.59 3.80
CA LEU A 120 12.31 -13.83 4.59
C LEU A 120 11.76 -14.99 3.75
N LEU A 121 10.61 -14.77 3.11
CA LEU A 121 9.90 -15.78 2.31
C LEU A 121 10.63 -16.16 1.03
N ALA A 122 11.42 -15.26 0.46
CA ALA A 122 12.29 -15.53 -0.68
C ALA A 122 13.62 -16.18 -0.28
N ALA A 123 13.87 -16.44 1.01
CA ALA A 123 15.14 -16.89 1.56
C ALA A 123 16.34 -16.01 1.13
N SER A 124 16.08 -14.73 0.84
CA SER A 124 17.06 -13.77 0.30
C SER A 124 17.57 -12.81 1.39
N PHE A 125 17.79 -13.33 2.59
CA PHE A 125 18.24 -12.54 3.75
C PHE A 125 19.55 -11.82 3.49
N TRP A 126 20.47 -12.43 2.75
CA TRP A 126 21.75 -11.83 2.40
C TRP A 126 21.60 -10.57 1.54
N GLY A 127 20.50 -10.47 0.77
CA GLY A 127 20.15 -9.26 0.00
C GLY A 127 19.78 -8.05 0.87
N LEU A 128 19.37 -8.28 2.12
CA LEU A 128 19.02 -7.25 3.12
C LEU A 128 20.23 -6.67 3.82
N PHE A 129 21.23 -7.51 4.14
CA PHE A 129 22.34 -7.18 5.05
C PHE A 129 23.68 -6.93 4.34
N ASN A 130 23.68 -6.64 3.05
CA ASN A 130 24.91 -6.23 2.37
C ASN A 130 25.46 -4.95 3.06
N PRO A 131 26.67 -4.97 3.66
CA PRO A 131 27.18 -3.93 4.57
C PRO A 131 27.34 -2.52 3.95
N PHE A 132 27.10 -2.37 2.64
CA PHE A 132 27.11 -1.09 1.94
C PHE A 132 25.73 -0.39 1.85
N LYS A 133 24.68 -0.91 2.51
CA LYS A 133 23.28 -0.43 2.36
C LYS A 133 22.72 0.37 3.56
N LEU A 134 23.54 1.11 4.30
CA LEU A 134 23.07 2.00 5.38
C LEU A 134 22.08 3.06 4.87
N LYS A 135 22.34 3.61 3.67
CA LYS A 135 21.56 4.70 3.09
C LYS A 135 20.09 4.31 2.81
N PRO A 136 19.76 3.19 2.14
CA PRO A 136 18.38 2.71 2.00
C PRO A 136 17.60 2.60 3.32
N TRP A 137 18.24 2.06 4.37
CA TRP A 137 17.62 1.97 5.70
C TRP A 137 17.32 3.34 6.30
N LEU A 138 18.25 4.30 6.19
CA LEU A 138 18.02 5.67 6.67
C LEU A 138 16.85 6.34 5.94
N LEU A 139 16.69 6.10 4.64
CA LEU A 139 15.54 6.61 3.88
C LEU A 139 14.23 5.99 4.36
N LEU A 140 14.16 4.65 4.50
CA LEU A 140 12.96 3.99 5.02
C LEU A 140 12.61 4.45 6.43
N LEU A 141 13.56 4.42 7.35
CA LEU A 141 13.35 4.85 8.73
C LEU A 141 12.98 6.34 8.80
N GLY A 142 13.57 7.18 7.94
CA GLY A 142 13.19 8.58 7.80
C GLY A 142 11.73 8.75 7.38
N THR A 143 11.27 7.99 6.37
CA THR A 143 9.86 8.04 5.96
C THR A 143 8.90 7.52 7.04
N MET A 144 9.26 6.45 7.75
CA MET A 144 8.49 5.96 8.91
C MET A 144 8.45 7.01 10.04
N GLY A 145 9.56 7.68 10.31
CA GLY A 145 9.67 8.74 11.30
C GLY A 145 8.77 9.93 10.97
N LEU A 146 8.73 10.36 9.71
CA LEU A 146 7.81 11.42 9.25
C LEU A 146 6.35 10.99 9.39
N ALA A 147 6.01 9.76 9.01
CA ALA A 147 4.66 9.24 9.18
C ALA A 147 4.25 9.15 10.66
N GLY A 148 5.14 8.66 11.53
CA GLY A 148 4.93 8.60 12.97
C GLY A 148 4.79 9.98 13.61
N TRP A 149 5.58 10.96 13.16
CA TRP A 149 5.51 12.32 13.66
C TRP A 149 4.14 12.97 13.41
N PHE A 150 3.44 12.62 12.31
CA PHE A 150 2.06 13.06 12.09
C PHE A 150 1.14 12.72 13.29
N TYR A 151 1.31 11.53 13.86
CA TYR A 151 0.50 11.07 15.00
C TYR A 151 0.92 11.67 16.34
N LEU A 152 2.07 12.34 16.42
CA LEU A 152 2.44 13.19 17.56
C LEU A 152 1.72 14.55 17.52
N ASN A 153 0.78 14.72 16.58
CA ASN A 153 -0.08 15.88 16.42
C ASN A 153 0.66 17.25 16.30
N PRO A 154 1.72 17.36 15.46
CA PRO A 154 2.30 18.65 15.12
C PRO A 154 1.28 19.51 14.36
N PRO A 155 1.49 20.83 14.26
CA PRO A 155 0.74 21.66 13.34
C PRO A 155 0.79 21.06 11.92
N VAL A 156 -0.37 20.75 11.34
CA VAL A 156 -0.44 19.99 10.08
C VAL A 156 0.32 20.68 8.95
N TRP A 157 0.27 22.01 8.88
CA TRP A 157 1.03 22.78 7.89
C TRP A 157 2.55 22.60 8.05
N LEU A 158 3.04 22.52 9.28
CA LEU A 158 4.46 22.29 9.56
C LEU A 158 4.86 20.88 9.15
N TRP A 159 4.01 19.91 9.47
CA TRP A 159 4.22 18.53 9.05
C TRP A 159 4.28 18.42 7.51
N VAL A 160 3.35 19.06 6.78
CA VAL A 160 3.35 19.07 5.31
C VAL A 160 4.66 19.63 4.77
N ILE A 161 5.10 20.79 5.25
CA ILE A 161 6.36 21.42 4.77
C ILE A 161 7.56 20.51 4.99
N VAL A 162 7.71 19.97 6.21
CA VAL A 162 8.86 19.12 6.55
C VAL A 162 8.78 17.77 5.84
N ALA A 163 7.60 17.16 5.75
CA ALA A 163 7.40 15.88 5.06
C ALA A 163 7.72 16.03 3.57
N THR A 164 7.15 17.03 2.88
CA THR A 164 7.43 17.28 1.46
C THR A 164 8.90 17.65 1.24
N GLY A 165 9.47 18.56 2.04
CA GLY A 165 10.88 18.95 1.91
C GLY A 165 11.85 17.78 2.10
N SER A 166 11.65 17.00 3.17
CA SER A 166 12.49 15.83 3.47
C SER A 166 12.34 14.74 2.40
N THR A 167 11.12 14.48 1.95
CA THR A 167 10.88 13.42 0.95
C THR A 167 11.37 13.79 -0.45
N VAL A 168 11.40 15.08 -0.82
CA VAL A 168 12.09 15.53 -2.04
C VAL A 168 13.58 15.19 -1.95
N VAL A 169 14.22 15.48 -0.80
CA VAL A 169 15.63 15.11 -0.58
C VAL A 169 15.80 13.58 -0.63
N PHE A 170 14.92 12.82 0.00
CA PHE A 170 14.96 11.34 -0.05
C PHE A 170 14.82 10.81 -1.47
N TYR A 171 13.94 11.41 -2.26
CA TYR A 171 13.73 11.05 -3.66
C TYR A 171 14.95 11.33 -4.53
N LEU A 172 15.69 12.40 -4.26
CA LEU A 172 16.96 12.70 -4.93
C LEU A 172 18.09 11.76 -4.48
N LEU A 173 18.04 11.29 -3.23
CA LEU A 173 19.04 10.40 -2.65
C LEU A 173 18.75 8.90 -2.88
N LYS A 174 17.60 8.53 -3.43
CA LYS A 174 17.20 7.13 -3.63
C LYS A 174 18.26 6.34 -4.43
N PRO A 175 18.38 5.02 -4.21
CA PRO A 175 19.23 4.17 -5.04
C PRO A 175 18.73 4.15 -6.49
N HIS A 176 19.61 3.87 -7.46
CA HIS A 176 19.24 3.70 -8.86
C HIS A 176 19.18 2.21 -9.20
N ASP A 177 18.18 1.80 -9.97
CA ASP A 177 18.14 0.44 -10.54
C ASP A 177 19.08 0.39 -11.75
N THR A 178 20.15 -0.39 -11.65
CA THR A 178 21.16 -0.53 -12.72
C THR A 178 20.99 -1.81 -13.52
N ALA A 179 20.05 -2.69 -13.15
CA ALA A 179 19.93 -4.00 -13.80
C ALA A 179 18.98 -3.95 -15.01
N PRO A 180 19.37 -4.56 -16.14
CA PRO A 180 18.57 -4.57 -17.36
C PRO A 180 17.21 -5.23 -17.13
N ILE A 181 16.21 -4.79 -17.87
CA ILE A 181 14.83 -5.21 -17.69
C ILE A 181 14.66 -6.59 -18.32
N PRO A 182 14.10 -7.56 -17.59
CA PRO A 182 13.75 -8.84 -18.21
C PRO A 182 12.67 -8.59 -19.26
N GLU A 183 12.89 -9.06 -20.49
CA GLU A 183 11.87 -9.02 -21.54
C GLU A 183 10.59 -9.71 -21.05
N GLY A 184 9.47 -8.98 -21.09
CA GLY A 184 8.14 -9.44 -20.69
C GLY A 184 7.41 -10.15 -21.84
N GLU A 185 6.57 -11.14 -21.48
CA GLU A 185 5.64 -11.82 -22.39
C GLU A 185 4.46 -10.93 -22.80
N THR A 186 3.56 -11.47 -23.63
CA THR A 186 2.48 -10.80 -24.36
C THR A 186 1.76 -9.68 -23.60
N PRO A 187 1.62 -8.48 -24.20
CA PRO A 187 0.99 -7.34 -23.55
C PRO A 187 -0.46 -7.64 -23.17
N VAL A 188 -0.83 -7.32 -21.92
CA VAL A 188 -2.24 -7.20 -21.56
C VAL A 188 -2.85 -6.15 -22.48
N SER A 189 -4.00 -6.48 -23.09
CA SER A 189 -4.66 -5.56 -24.02
C SER A 189 -4.95 -4.22 -23.33
N VAL A 190 -4.56 -3.11 -23.96
CA VAL A 190 -4.88 -1.74 -23.52
C VAL A 190 -6.39 -1.56 -23.30
N MET A 191 -7.23 -2.35 -23.98
CA MET A 191 -8.68 -2.35 -23.77
C MET A 191 -9.09 -2.74 -22.34
N MET A 192 -8.24 -3.46 -21.58
CA MET A 192 -8.48 -3.82 -20.19
C MET A 192 -8.22 -2.66 -19.21
N LEU A 193 -7.58 -1.57 -19.67
CA LEU A 193 -7.25 -0.43 -18.81
C LEU A 193 -8.51 0.25 -18.26
N LEU A 194 -9.48 0.54 -19.13
CA LEU A 194 -10.70 1.22 -18.72
C LEU A 194 -11.53 0.37 -17.73
N PRO A 195 -11.82 -0.93 -17.98
CA PRO A 195 -12.43 -1.80 -17.00
C PRO A 195 -11.68 -1.85 -15.66
N ALA A 196 -10.34 -1.95 -15.68
CA ALA A 196 -9.54 -1.98 -14.46
C ALA A 196 -9.67 -0.69 -13.65
N ILE A 197 -9.62 0.47 -14.30
CA ILE A 197 -9.82 1.77 -13.64
C ILE A 197 -11.23 1.87 -13.05
N LEU A 198 -12.26 1.44 -13.78
CA LEU A 198 -13.65 1.47 -13.30
C LEU A 198 -13.86 0.57 -12.07
N ILE A 199 -13.33 -0.65 -12.10
CA ILE A 199 -13.40 -1.58 -10.96
C ILE A 199 -12.63 -1.02 -9.77
N LEU A 200 -11.44 -0.47 -10.00
CA LEU A 200 -10.63 0.17 -8.96
C LEU A 200 -11.44 1.28 -8.28
N VAL A 201 -11.92 2.27 -9.05
CA VAL A 201 -12.69 3.41 -8.53
C VAL A 201 -13.96 2.97 -7.80
N ALA A 202 -14.74 2.06 -8.39
CA ALA A 202 -15.97 1.57 -7.78
C ALA A 202 -15.70 0.84 -6.46
N SER A 203 -14.66 -0.01 -6.43
CA SER A 203 -14.29 -0.78 -5.23
C SER A 203 -13.78 0.12 -4.10
N GLY A 204 -12.99 1.14 -4.43
CA GLY A 204 -12.55 2.11 -3.42
C GLY A 204 -13.68 2.97 -2.88
N TYR A 205 -14.58 3.43 -3.75
CA TYR A 205 -15.75 4.19 -3.30
C TYR A 205 -16.62 3.36 -2.33
N ALA A 206 -16.81 2.08 -2.61
CA ALA A 206 -17.54 1.16 -1.74
C ALA A 206 -16.78 0.79 -0.45
N LEU A 207 -15.48 1.07 -0.36
CA LEU A 207 -14.63 0.66 0.76
C LEU A 207 -14.96 1.42 2.06
N ASP A 208 -15.12 2.74 2.03
CA ASP A 208 -15.40 3.52 3.25
C ASP A 208 -16.73 3.13 3.93
N PRO A 209 -17.87 2.97 3.22
CA PRO A 209 -19.09 2.47 3.82
C PRO A 209 -18.91 1.07 4.45
N MET A 210 -18.18 0.18 3.78
CA MET A 210 -17.95 -1.17 4.28
C MET A 210 -17.04 -1.18 5.52
N VAL A 211 -15.99 -0.36 5.52
CA VAL A 211 -15.11 -0.12 6.66
C VAL A 211 -15.89 0.48 7.82
N SER A 212 -16.78 1.45 7.56
CA SER A 212 -17.65 2.06 8.58
C SER A 212 -18.57 1.03 9.22
N PHE A 213 -19.15 0.16 8.41
CA PHE A 213 -20.03 -0.91 8.85
C PHE A 213 -19.27 -1.92 9.72
N ALA A 214 -18.10 -2.37 9.28
CA ALA A 214 -17.24 -3.26 10.04
C ALA A 214 -16.73 -2.62 11.35
N ALA A 215 -16.35 -1.35 11.31
CA ALA A 215 -15.89 -0.56 12.45
C ALA A 215 -16.96 -0.49 13.54
N THR A 216 -18.18 -0.10 13.16
CA THR A 216 -19.31 0.03 14.07
C THR A 216 -19.69 -1.32 14.68
N ALA A 217 -19.69 -2.39 13.88
CA ALA A 217 -20.02 -3.72 14.37
C ALA A 217 -18.96 -4.33 15.30
N SER A 218 -17.70 -3.94 15.16
CA SER A 218 -16.56 -4.47 15.92
C SER A 218 -16.05 -3.54 17.03
N ASN A 219 -16.67 -2.36 17.18
CA ASN A 219 -16.24 -1.27 18.06
C ASN A 219 -14.77 -0.83 17.86
N LEU A 220 -14.22 -1.03 16.65
CA LEU A 220 -12.91 -0.53 16.29
C LEU A 220 -13.00 0.91 15.78
N SER A 221 -12.02 1.74 16.16
CA SER A 221 -11.96 3.10 15.60
C SER A 221 -11.58 3.05 14.12
N LYS A 222 -12.24 3.88 13.29
CA LYS A 222 -11.91 4.00 11.86
C LYS A 222 -10.44 4.32 11.63
N GLY A 223 -9.84 5.15 12.48
CA GLY A 223 -8.41 5.50 12.39
C GLY A 223 -7.48 4.30 12.60
N LEU A 224 -7.79 3.41 13.54
CA LEU A 224 -7.02 2.18 13.76
C LEU A 224 -7.18 1.23 12.56
N ILE A 225 -8.40 1.09 12.05
CA ILE A 225 -8.66 0.29 10.84
C ILE A 225 -7.88 0.85 9.64
N GLY A 226 -7.91 2.16 9.43
CA GLY A 226 -7.16 2.83 8.36
C GLY A 226 -5.65 2.60 8.49
N PHE A 227 -5.09 2.86 9.67
CA PHE A 227 -3.65 2.81 9.90
C PHE A 227 -3.07 1.38 9.95
N PHE A 228 -3.81 0.38 10.44
CA PHE A 228 -3.29 -0.99 10.59
C PHE A 228 -3.88 -2.00 9.62
N ILE A 229 -5.19 -1.94 9.33
CA ILE A 229 -5.83 -2.98 8.52
C ILE A 229 -5.77 -2.58 7.05
N LEU A 230 -6.26 -1.39 6.71
CA LEU A 230 -6.31 -0.93 5.33
C LEU A 230 -4.91 -0.73 4.79
N SER A 231 -4.00 -0.09 5.53
CA SER A 231 -2.61 0.07 5.11
C SER A 231 -1.94 -1.25 4.69
N PHE A 232 -2.08 -2.31 5.48
CA PHE A 232 -1.50 -3.62 5.13
C PHE A 232 -2.17 -4.26 3.92
N LEU A 233 -3.47 -4.03 3.73
CA LEU A 233 -4.20 -4.53 2.56
C LEU A 233 -3.87 -3.74 1.29
N THR A 234 -3.73 -2.43 1.40
CA THR A 234 -3.39 -1.55 0.28
C THR A 234 -1.93 -1.70 -0.13
N SER A 235 -1.03 -1.97 0.82
CA SER A 235 0.38 -2.33 0.59
C SER A 235 0.59 -3.76 0.04
N TRP A 236 -0.47 -4.55 -0.12
CA TRP A 236 -0.36 -5.94 -0.55
C TRP A 236 0.19 -6.15 -1.98
N PRO A 237 -0.22 -5.35 -3.00
CA PRO A 237 0.38 -5.40 -4.33
C PRO A 237 1.89 -5.10 -4.31
N GLU A 238 2.34 -4.25 -3.40
CA GLU A 238 3.76 -3.93 -3.21
C GLU A 238 4.52 -5.10 -2.64
N PHE A 239 3.96 -5.73 -1.60
CA PHE A 239 4.49 -6.96 -1.05
C PHE A 239 4.73 -8.02 -2.12
N ARG A 240 3.74 -8.25 -3.01
CA ARG A 240 3.87 -9.20 -4.13
C ARG A 240 4.98 -8.82 -5.10
N THR A 241 5.09 -7.52 -5.42
CA THR A 241 6.18 -7.00 -6.26
C THR A 241 7.54 -7.26 -5.62
N MET A 242 7.72 -6.88 -4.36
CA MET A 242 8.97 -7.07 -3.61
C MET A 242 9.33 -8.54 -3.49
N LEU A 243 8.36 -9.41 -3.17
CA LEU A 243 8.55 -10.86 -3.11
C LEU A 243 9.02 -11.43 -4.46
N SER A 244 8.41 -10.99 -5.55
CA SER A 244 8.81 -11.38 -6.91
C SER A 244 10.24 -10.94 -7.21
N LEU A 245 10.58 -9.68 -6.93
CA LEU A 245 11.92 -9.11 -7.11
C LEU A 245 12.98 -9.86 -6.29
N PHE A 246 12.69 -10.23 -5.04
CA PHE A 246 13.59 -11.05 -4.24
C PHE A 246 13.76 -12.47 -4.80
N ARG A 247 12.68 -13.11 -5.27
CA ARG A 247 12.72 -14.46 -5.87
C ARG A 247 13.56 -14.53 -7.14
N ILE A 248 13.63 -13.44 -7.91
CA ILE A 248 14.50 -13.33 -9.09
C ILE A 248 15.89 -12.76 -8.78
N ASN A 249 16.26 -12.69 -7.49
CA ASN A 249 17.55 -12.18 -7.03
C ASN A 249 17.83 -10.71 -7.45
N ARG A 250 16.80 -9.85 -7.43
CA ARG A 250 16.90 -8.39 -7.63
C ARG A 250 16.56 -7.61 -6.35
N PRO A 251 17.32 -7.78 -5.24
CA PRO A 251 17.02 -7.12 -3.98
C PRO A 251 17.11 -5.58 -4.06
N GLU A 252 17.91 -5.03 -4.98
CA GLU A 252 18.04 -3.58 -5.17
C GLU A 252 16.79 -2.93 -5.75
N ALA A 253 16.14 -3.61 -6.71
CA ALA A 253 14.85 -3.18 -7.23
C ALA A 253 13.76 -3.27 -6.15
N ALA A 254 13.81 -4.30 -5.28
CA ALA A 254 12.88 -4.42 -4.15
C ALA A 254 13.06 -3.27 -3.14
N TRP A 255 14.31 -2.91 -2.83
CA TRP A 255 14.64 -1.72 -2.03
C TRP A 255 14.09 -0.44 -2.65
N LEU A 256 14.32 -0.23 -3.95
CA LEU A 256 13.84 0.93 -4.67
C LEU A 256 12.31 1.02 -4.65
N ASN A 257 11.63 -0.10 -4.91
CA ASN A 257 10.17 -0.19 -4.88
C ASN A 257 9.60 0.24 -3.52
N CYS A 258 10.15 -0.32 -2.42
CA CYS A 258 9.73 0.02 -1.06
C CYS A 258 9.97 1.52 -0.72
N ILE A 259 11.14 2.06 -1.07
CA ILE A 259 11.49 3.46 -0.78
C ILE A 259 10.62 4.43 -1.57
N ILE A 260 10.44 4.19 -2.88
CA ILE A 260 9.59 5.02 -3.73
C ILE A 260 8.16 4.98 -3.24
N SER A 261 7.69 3.80 -2.85
CA SER A 261 6.33 3.70 -2.32
C SER A 261 6.16 4.52 -1.04
N ASN A 262 7.08 4.39 -0.08
CA ASN A 262 7.02 5.17 1.15
C ASN A 262 7.08 6.70 0.91
N ILE A 263 7.88 7.14 -0.07
CA ILE A 263 7.92 8.55 -0.47
C ILE A 263 6.57 8.98 -1.06
N THR A 264 6.03 8.16 -1.96
CA THR A 264 4.74 8.41 -2.62
C THR A 264 3.60 8.47 -1.61
N ASN A 265 3.57 7.56 -0.63
CA ASN A 265 2.59 7.58 0.45
C ASN A 265 2.64 8.87 1.28
N LEU A 266 3.84 9.38 1.58
CA LEU A 266 3.96 10.69 2.24
C LEU A 266 3.49 11.84 1.34
N TRP A 267 3.71 11.78 0.03
CA TRP A 267 3.17 12.77 -0.91
C TRP A 267 1.65 12.72 -1.00
N LEU A 268 1.05 11.52 -1.04
CA LEU A 268 -0.39 11.32 -1.01
C LEU A 268 -1.01 11.86 0.29
N ALA A 269 -0.39 11.54 1.43
CA ALA A 269 -0.81 12.04 2.74
C ALA A 269 -0.68 13.56 2.84
N ALA A 270 0.43 14.14 2.35
CA ALA A 270 0.63 15.58 2.30
C ALA A 270 -0.40 16.27 1.39
N GLY A 271 -0.66 15.73 0.20
CA GLY A 271 -1.69 16.23 -0.71
C GLY A 271 -3.08 16.20 -0.08
N GLY A 272 -3.46 15.07 0.53
CA GLY A 272 -4.72 14.94 1.26
C GLY A 272 -4.83 15.92 2.43
N ALA A 273 -3.74 16.11 3.19
CA ALA A 273 -3.70 17.08 4.29
C ALA A 273 -3.83 18.52 3.81
N ILE A 274 -3.21 18.89 2.68
CA ILE A 274 -3.34 20.22 2.07
C ILE A 274 -4.79 20.49 1.68
N VAL A 275 -5.43 19.56 0.95
CA VAL A 275 -6.84 19.71 0.56
C VAL A 275 -7.74 19.80 1.79
N GLY A 276 -7.50 18.95 2.80
CA GLY A 276 -8.22 18.97 4.06
C GLY A 276 -8.13 20.32 4.78
N LEU A 277 -6.92 20.89 4.89
CA LEU A 277 -6.69 22.19 5.54
C LEU A 277 -7.33 23.37 4.79
N LEU A 278 -7.33 23.33 3.46
CA LEU A 278 -7.81 24.42 2.62
C LEU A 278 -9.35 24.42 2.50
N PHE A 279 -9.97 23.25 2.41
CA PHE A 279 -11.37 23.13 1.97
C PHE A 279 -12.32 22.48 2.99
N LEU A 280 -11.80 21.76 4.00
CA LEU A 280 -12.60 20.90 4.89
C LEU A 280 -12.42 21.22 6.38
N ARG A 281 -12.12 22.50 6.70
CA ARG A 281 -11.83 22.98 8.07
C ARG A 281 -12.71 22.38 9.15
#